data_AF-A0A557RJL6-F1
#
_entry.id   AF-A0A557RJL6-F1
#
_cell.length_a   1.000
_cell.length_b   1.000
_cell.length_c   1.000
_cell.angle_alpha   90.00
_cell.angle_beta   90.00
_cell.angle_gamma   90.00
#
_symmetry.space_group_name_H-M   'P 1'
#
loop_
_entity.id
_entity.type
_entity.pdbx_description
1 polymer ?
#
loop_
_entity_poly.entity_id
_entity_poly.type
_entity_poly.pdbx_seq_one_letter_code
_entity_poly.pdbx_strand_id
1 'polypeptide(L)'
;MSTYERLNAEALILRKQQILVLSLVTIPVVVVAYGLADRAVQGLTQGAVAMVITPAMAHGALLLVSRWYRAACQRASAIRVEVRTLEQALAARFGAFRRRRQGESFKKAYGLAGRDVPSLEEALAVGMYREGREVFVTAFVRQGVVVRATASIGSRYRCRPADDPAKWRDHLDRLGCDEIRQYHNHPVHEGGTAPSAGDTRSSRQLKKLLGPHSHKLRSFIVFWNRPGEWRVIEYDDRGGHWDHFEFDIAH
;
A
#
# COMPACT_ATOMS: atom_id res chain seq x y z
N MET A 1 10.08 2.76 6.15
CA MET A 1 10.23 2.55 4.69
C MET A 1 10.56 1.09 4.50
N SER A 2 9.69 0.36 3.82
CA SER A 2 9.80 -1.09 3.71
C SER A 2 10.97 -1.52 2.84
N THR A 3 11.36 -2.79 2.95
CA THR A 3 12.38 -3.38 2.07
C THR A 3 11.99 -3.27 0.60
N TYR A 4 10.71 -3.46 0.25
CA TYR A 4 10.22 -3.27 -1.11
C TYR A 4 10.43 -1.82 -1.59
N GLU A 5 10.04 -0.82 -0.79
CA GLU A 5 10.16 0.60 -1.15
C GLU A 5 11.62 0.99 -1.41
N ARG A 6 12.54 0.50 -0.57
CA ARG A 6 13.99 0.70 -0.72
C ARG A 6 14.50 0.11 -2.03
N LEU A 7 14.17 -1.14 -2.32
CA LEU A 7 14.61 -1.84 -3.53
C LEU A 7 14.06 -1.19 -4.80
N ASN A 8 12.79 -0.78 -4.79
CA ASN A 8 12.18 -0.10 -5.92
C ASN A 8 12.80 1.29 -6.17
N ALA A 9 13.12 2.04 -5.10
CA ALA A 9 13.83 3.32 -5.22
C ALA A 9 15.23 3.13 -5.83
N GLU A 10 15.97 2.12 -5.38
CA GLU A 10 17.29 1.78 -5.93
C GLU A 10 17.19 1.36 -7.42
N ALA A 11 16.22 0.52 -7.77
CA ALA A 11 15.96 0.14 -9.15
C ALA A 11 15.67 1.35 -10.06
N LEU A 12 14.91 2.34 -9.55
CA LEU A 12 14.62 3.56 -10.29
C LEU A 12 15.88 4.40 -10.53
N ILE A 13 16.77 4.50 -9.53
CA ILE A 13 18.06 5.20 -9.66
C ILE A 13 18.92 4.52 -10.73
N LEU A 14 19.08 3.18 -10.65
CA LEU A 14 19.87 2.42 -11.62
C LEU A 14 19.30 2.54 -13.03
N ARG A 15 17.97 2.50 -13.18
CA ARG A 15 17.30 2.69 -14.48
C ARG A 15 17.55 4.09 -15.04
N LYS A 16 17.46 5.14 -14.22
CA LYS A 16 17.75 6.52 -14.65
C LYS A 16 19.20 6.67 -15.10
N GLN A 17 20.14 6.08 -14.37
CA GLN A 17 21.56 6.08 -14.75
C GLN A 17 21.79 5.35 -16.08
N GLN A 18 21.18 4.17 -16.26
CA GLN A 18 21.27 3.42 -17.52
C GLN A 18 20.70 4.21 -18.70
N ILE A 19 19.53 4.82 -18.53
CA ILE A 19 18.90 5.67 -19.56
C ILE A 19 19.82 6.85 -19.90
N LEU A 20 20.37 7.55 -18.90
CA LEU A 20 21.25 8.69 -19.14
C LEU A 20 22.50 8.30 -19.93
N VAL A 21 23.15 7.19 -19.54
CA VAL A 21 24.35 6.70 -20.24
C VAL A 21 24.05 6.29 -21.67
N LEU A 22 22.95 5.57 -21.90
CA LEU A 22 22.57 5.15 -23.26
C LEU A 22 22.12 6.33 -24.12
N SER A 23 21.41 7.30 -23.56
CA SER A 23 21.00 8.53 -24.25
C SER A 23 22.19 9.39 -24.67
N LEU A 24 23.25 9.46 -23.85
CA LEU A 24 24.48 10.17 -24.19
C LEU A 24 25.12 9.65 -25.48
N VAL A 25 25.02 8.34 -25.73
CA VAL A 25 25.53 7.70 -26.97
C VAL A 25 24.51 7.77 -28.10
N THR A 26 23.23 7.57 -27.78
CA THR A 26 22.17 7.42 -28.79
C THR A 26 21.80 8.74 -29.46
N ILE A 27 21.66 9.83 -28.69
CA ILE A 27 21.19 11.12 -29.21
C ILE A 27 22.13 11.65 -30.31
N PRO A 28 23.46 11.70 -30.13
CA PRO A 28 24.37 12.15 -31.18
C PRO A 28 24.26 11.32 -32.47
N VAL A 29 24.17 9.99 -32.35
CA VAL A 29 24.05 9.09 -33.51
C VAL A 29 22.75 9.33 -34.26
N VAL A 30 21.64 9.55 -33.55
CA VAL A 30 20.34 9.88 -34.15
C VAL A 30 20.39 11.22 -34.88
N VAL A 31 21.02 12.25 -34.28
CA VAL A 31 21.18 13.57 -34.89
C VAL A 31 22.04 13.48 -36.15
N VAL A 32 23.14 12.74 -36.11
CA VAL A 32 24.02 12.52 -37.28
C VAL A 32 23.28 11.74 -38.37
N ALA A 33 22.58 10.66 -38.02
CA ALA A 33 21.80 9.87 -38.98
C ALA A 33 20.71 10.71 -39.66
N TYR A 34 20.04 11.59 -38.91
CA TYR A 34 19.07 12.52 -39.47
C TYR A 34 19.71 13.57 -40.38
N GLY A 35 20.82 14.18 -39.94
CA GLY A 35 21.49 15.27 -40.63
C GLY A 35 22.25 14.86 -41.91
N LEU A 36 22.60 13.59 -42.04
CA LEU A 36 23.26 13.02 -43.24
C LEU A 36 22.28 12.60 -44.33
N ALA A 37 20.97 12.69 -44.11
CA ALA A 37 19.98 12.27 -45.09
C ALA A 37 19.67 13.37 -46.12
N ASP A 38 19.66 13.00 -47.40
CA ASP A 38 19.37 13.91 -48.52
C ASP A 38 17.91 14.40 -48.54
N ARG A 39 17.00 13.69 -47.86
CA ARG A 39 15.57 14.03 -47.79
C ARG A 39 15.05 13.89 -46.36
N ALA A 40 14.16 14.79 -45.96
CA ALA A 40 13.56 14.79 -44.62
C ALA A 40 12.89 13.45 -44.25
N VAL A 41 12.16 12.82 -45.18
CA VAL A 41 11.52 11.52 -44.95
C VAL A 41 12.54 10.40 -44.71
N GLN A 42 13.67 10.43 -45.43
CA GLN A 42 14.76 9.48 -45.22
C GLN A 42 15.45 9.74 -43.88
N GLY A 43 15.68 11.00 -43.51
CA GLY A 43 16.27 11.39 -42.23
C GLY A 43 15.42 10.95 -41.04
N LEU A 44 14.08 11.11 -41.12
CA LEU A 44 13.17 10.61 -40.10
C LEU A 44 13.24 9.08 -39.97
N THR A 45 13.32 8.36 -41.08
CA THR A 45 13.41 6.90 -41.08
C THR A 45 14.75 6.43 -40.50
N GLN A 46 15.87 7.04 -40.92
CA GLN A 46 17.20 6.72 -40.40
C GLN A 46 17.35 7.07 -38.92
N GLY A 47 16.82 8.22 -38.49
CA GLY A 47 16.77 8.61 -37.08
C GLY A 47 15.95 7.64 -36.24
N ALA A 48 14.79 7.18 -36.73
CA ALA A 48 13.96 6.19 -36.05
C ALA A 48 14.69 4.84 -35.89
N VAL A 49 15.35 4.37 -36.95
CA VAL A 49 16.17 3.14 -36.90
C VAL A 49 17.33 3.31 -35.90
N ALA A 50 18.03 4.44 -35.93
CA ALA A 50 19.12 4.74 -34.99
C ALA A 50 18.65 4.78 -33.53
N MET A 51 17.43 5.27 -33.25
CA MET A 51 16.84 5.28 -31.91
C MET A 51 16.60 3.87 -31.35
N VAL A 52 16.44 2.86 -32.20
CA VAL A 52 16.24 1.46 -31.78
C VAL A 52 17.56 0.71 -31.69
N ILE A 53 18.41 0.83 -32.71
CA ILE A 53 19.64 0.03 -32.83
C ILE A 53 20.74 0.54 -31.90
N THR A 54 20.94 1.86 -31.84
CA THR A 54 22.08 2.45 -31.10
C THR A 54 22.04 2.13 -29.61
N PRO A 55 20.91 2.23 -28.88
CA PRO A 55 20.87 1.84 -27.47
C PRO A 55 21.23 0.36 -27.25
N ALA A 56 20.79 -0.54 -28.15
CA ALA A 56 21.08 -1.96 -28.03
C ALA A 56 22.58 -2.25 -28.24
N MET A 57 23.18 -1.65 -29.27
CA MET A 57 24.63 -1.78 -29.51
C MET A 57 25.45 -1.16 -28.38
N ALA A 58 25.08 0.04 -27.93
CA ALA A 58 25.75 0.72 -26.82
C ALA A 58 25.64 -0.09 -25.52
N HIS A 59 24.48 -0.67 -25.24
CA HIS A 59 24.28 -1.55 -24.09
C HIS A 59 25.22 -2.76 -24.14
N GLY A 60 25.28 -3.47 -25.27
CA GLY A 60 26.18 -4.60 -25.47
C GLY A 60 27.66 -4.21 -25.32
N ALA A 61 28.08 -3.11 -25.94
CA ALA A 61 29.44 -2.59 -25.82
C ALA A 61 29.79 -2.25 -24.37
N LEU A 62 28.93 -1.50 -23.67
CA LEU A 62 29.14 -1.10 -22.28
C LEU A 62 29.20 -2.30 -21.33
N LEU A 63 28.42 -3.36 -21.56
CA LEU A 63 28.53 -4.60 -20.79
C LEU A 63 29.91 -5.25 -20.93
N LEU A 64 30.52 -5.18 -22.12
CA LEU A 64 31.84 -5.75 -22.38
C LEU A 64 32.97 -4.89 -21.79
N VAL A 65 32.92 -3.57 -21.99
CA VAL A 65 34.05 -2.67 -21.71
C VAL A 65 33.99 -1.98 -20.34
N SER A 66 32.81 -1.83 -19.74
CA SER A 66 32.63 -1.09 -18.48
C SER A 66 32.26 -2.02 -17.32
N ARG A 67 33.20 -2.19 -16.37
CA ARG A 67 32.96 -2.94 -15.12
C ARG A 67 31.85 -2.30 -14.28
N TRP A 68 31.83 -0.97 -14.20
CA TRP A 68 30.80 -0.22 -13.46
C TRP A 68 29.41 -0.46 -14.06
N TYR A 69 29.27 -0.36 -15.39
CA TYR A 69 27.99 -0.59 -16.06
C TYR A 69 27.50 -2.03 -15.88
N ARG A 70 28.41 -3.01 -15.97
CA ARG A 70 28.11 -4.42 -15.72
C ARG A 70 27.62 -4.65 -14.30
N ALA A 71 28.32 -4.11 -13.29
CA ALA A 71 27.92 -4.22 -11.89
C ALA A 71 26.55 -3.59 -11.64
N ALA A 72 26.28 -2.41 -12.21
CA ALA A 72 24.97 -1.76 -12.13
C ALA A 72 23.86 -2.61 -12.77
N CYS A 73 24.12 -3.23 -13.92
CA CYS A 73 23.17 -4.13 -14.58
C CYS A 73 22.91 -5.41 -13.75
N GLN A 74 23.95 -6.00 -13.17
CA GLN A 74 23.83 -7.15 -12.28
C GLN A 74 23.01 -6.80 -11.04
N ARG A 75 23.29 -5.67 -10.39
CA ARG A 75 22.52 -5.18 -9.24
C ARG A 75 21.06 -4.93 -9.61
N ALA A 76 20.79 -4.27 -10.73
CA ALA A 76 19.43 -4.05 -11.21
C ALA A 76 18.70 -5.39 -11.48
N SER A 77 19.40 -6.39 -12.02
CA SER A 77 18.82 -7.72 -12.20
C SER A 77 18.51 -8.43 -10.88
N ALA A 78 19.43 -8.37 -9.91
CA ALA A 78 19.22 -8.94 -8.58
C ALA A 78 18.01 -8.29 -7.88
N ILE A 79 17.92 -6.96 -7.91
CA ILE A 79 16.79 -6.21 -7.34
C ILE A 79 15.47 -6.65 -7.99
N ARG A 80 15.42 -6.83 -9.32
CA ARG A 80 14.19 -7.29 -9.99
C ARG A 80 13.73 -8.68 -9.51
N VAL A 81 14.68 -9.59 -9.27
CA VAL A 81 14.37 -10.93 -8.74
C VAL A 81 13.85 -10.82 -7.31
N GLU A 82 14.49 -10.00 -6.48
CA GLU A 82 14.09 -9.79 -5.08
C GLU A 82 12.70 -9.15 -4.99
N VAL A 83 12.46 -8.06 -5.73
CA VAL A 83 11.15 -7.40 -5.84
C VAL A 83 10.07 -8.39 -6.28
N ARG A 84 10.32 -9.19 -7.32
CA ARG A 84 9.35 -10.18 -7.78
C ARG A 84 9.05 -11.24 -6.72
N THR A 85 10.06 -11.63 -5.93
CA THR A 85 9.89 -12.58 -4.83
C THR A 85 9.00 -11.99 -3.73
N LEU A 86 9.23 -10.73 -3.36
CA LEU A 86 8.40 -9.99 -2.40
C LEU A 86 6.96 -9.83 -2.91
N GLU A 87 6.76 -9.49 -4.19
CA GLU A 87 5.43 -9.41 -4.80
C GLU A 87 4.69 -10.76 -4.76
N GLN A 88 5.40 -11.86 -5.02
CA GLN A 88 4.83 -13.21 -4.94
C GLN A 88 4.46 -13.59 -3.50
N ALA A 89 5.32 -13.28 -2.53
CA ALA A 89 5.03 -13.52 -1.12
C ALA A 89 3.81 -12.70 -0.65
N LEU A 90 3.74 -11.42 -1.04
CA LEU A 90 2.60 -10.56 -0.75
C LEU A 90 1.32 -11.09 -1.40
N ALA A 91 1.37 -11.49 -2.67
CA ALA A 91 0.24 -12.09 -3.37
C ALA A 91 -0.23 -13.39 -2.70
N ALA A 92 0.71 -14.23 -2.22
CA ALA A 92 0.39 -15.44 -1.47
C ALA A 92 -0.30 -15.11 -0.14
N ARG A 93 0.18 -14.08 0.58
CA ARG A 93 -0.44 -13.62 1.83
C ARG A 93 -1.87 -13.15 1.60
N PHE A 94 -2.10 -12.33 0.58
CA PHE A 94 -3.45 -11.96 0.17
C PHE A 94 -4.27 -13.20 -0.25
N GLY A 95 -3.65 -14.14 -0.97
CA GLY A 95 -4.26 -15.38 -1.46
C GLY A 95 -4.83 -16.28 -0.36
N ALA A 96 -4.28 -16.22 0.85
CA ALA A 96 -4.80 -16.95 2.02
C ALA A 96 -6.22 -16.49 2.44
N PHE A 97 -6.63 -15.29 2.05
CA PHE A 97 -7.97 -14.78 2.29
C PHE A 97 -8.82 -14.97 1.05
N ARG A 98 -10.07 -15.41 1.22
CA ARG A 98 -11.05 -15.44 0.14
C ARG A 98 -11.54 -14.02 -0.17
N ARG A 99 -11.82 -13.70 -1.44
CA ARG A 99 -12.55 -12.47 -1.80
C ARG A 99 -14.01 -12.57 -1.34
N ARG A 100 -14.51 -11.49 -0.76
CA ARG A 100 -15.93 -11.36 -0.38
C ARG A 100 -16.84 -11.48 -1.62
N ARG A 101 -17.94 -12.21 -1.49
CA ARG A 101 -18.98 -12.28 -2.54
C ARG A 101 -19.92 -11.08 -2.43
N GLN A 102 -20.51 -10.67 -3.55
CA GLN A 102 -21.52 -9.61 -3.53
C GLN A 102 -22.68 -9.98 -2.58
N GLY A 103 -23.18 -9.01 -1.80
CA GLY A 103 -24.21 -9.23 -0.77
C GLY A 103 -23.73 -9.86 0.53
N GLU A 104 -22.53 -10.44 0.58
CA GLU A 104 -21.96 -10.98 1.82
C GLU A 104 -21.50 -9.86 2.77
N SER A 105 -21.75 -9.99 4.08
CA SER A 105 -21.25 -9.01 5.05
C SER A 105 -19.72 -9.10 5.18
N PHE A 106 -19.05 -7.93 5.22
CA PHE A 106 -17.59 -7.84 5.35
C PHE A 106 -17.06 -8.64 6.54
N LYS A 107 -17.68 -8.47 7.71
CA LYS A 107 -17.27 -9.13 8.95
C LYS A 107 -17.30 -10.67 8.87
N LYS A 108 -18.25 -11.24 8.10
CA LYS A 108 -18.38 -12.68 7.91
C LYS A 108 -17.37 -13.18 6.88
N ALA A 109 -17.20 -12.45 5.78
CA ALA A 109 -16.31 -12.83 4.69
C ALA A 109 -14.85 -12.98 5.13
N TYR A 110 -14.39 -12.09 6.01
CA TYR A 110 -13.03 -12.10 6.54
C TYR A 110 -12.94 -12.72 7.95
N GLY A 111 -14.06 -13.20 8.51
CA GLY A 111 -14.12 -13.90 9.79
C GLY A 111 -13.54 -13.08 10.95
N LEU A 112 -14.04 -11.87 11.18
CA LEU A 112 -13.41 -10.93 12.13
C LEU A 112 -13.60 -11.31 13.61
N ALA A 113 -14.71 -11.96 13.96
CA ALA A 113 -14.94 -12.41 15.34
C ALA A 113 -14.17 -13.70 15.64
N GLY A 114 -13.65 -13.81 16.86
CA GLY A 114 -12.84 -14.94 17.34
C GLY A 114 -11.34 -14.82 17.03
N ARG A 115 -10.92 -13.80 16.26
CA ARG A 115 -9.51 -13.53 15.98
C ARG A 115 -8.83 -12.84 17.16
N ASP A 116 -7.54 -13.11 17.34
CA ASP A 116 -6.68 -12.20 18.09
C ASP A 116 -6.49 -10.87 17.32
N VAL A 117 -5.97 -9.86 18.02
CA VAL A 117 -5.74 -8.52 17.44
C VAL A 117 -4.84 -8.55 16.19
N PRO A 118 -3.65 -9.19 16.19
CA PRO A 118 -2.80 -9.22 15.00
C PRO A 118 -3.51 -9.87 13.80
N SER A 119 -4.19 -11.01 14.01
CA SER A 119 -4.93 -11.70 12.97
C SER A 119 -6.15 -10.91 12.48
N LEU A 120 -6.76 -10.09 13.34
CA LEU A 120 -7.79 -9.13 12.96
C LEU A 120 -7.20 -8.09 12.02
N GLU A 121 -6.13 -7.41 12.42
CA GLU A 121 -5.54 -6.30 11.66
C GLU A 121 -5.08 -6.72 10.28
N GLU A 122 -4.50 -7.91 10.16
CA GLU A 122 -4.19 -8.50 8.87
C GLU A 122 -5.46 -8.76 8.03
N ALA A 123 -6.48 -9.39 8.61
CA ALA A 123 -7.74 -9.66 7.90
C ALA A 123 -8.43 -8.36 7.44
N LEU A 124 -8.34 -7.30 8.24
CA LEU A 124 -8.78 -5.96 7.89
C LEU A 124 -7.95 -5.38 6.75
N ALA A 125 -6.62 -5.42 6.84
CA ALA A 125 -5.75 -4.88 5.80
C ALA A 125 -6.00 -5.56 4.44
N VAL A 126 -6.07 -6.89 4.41
CA VAL A 126 -6.36 -7.62 3.17
C VAL A 126 -7.78 -7.34 2.68
N GLY A 127 -8.75 -7.34 3.59
CA GLY A 127 -10.14 -7.16 3.24
C GLY A 127 -10.46 -5.77 2.72
N MET A 128 -10.01 -4.73 3.43
CA MET A 128 -10.24 -3.33 3.09
C MET A 128 -9.55 -2.95 1.77
N TYR A 129 -8.33 -3.44 1.53
CA TYR A 129 -7.62 -3.25 0.25
C TYR A 129 -8.44 -3.78 -0.93
N ARG A 130 -8.99 -5.00 -0.79
CA ARG A 130 -9.76 -5.66 -1.85
C ARG A 130 -11.10 -5.02 -2.15
N GLU A 131 -11.73 -4.38 -1.17
CA GLU A 131 -13.00 -3.67 -1.42
C GLU A 131 -12.78 -2.40 -2.26
N GLY A 132 -11.58 -1.80 -2.23
CA GLY A 132 -11.27 -0.58 -3.00
C GLY A 132 -12.18 0.61 -2.67
N ARG A 133 -12.77 0.58 -1.46
CA ARG A 133 -13.71 1.56 -0.90
C ARG A 133 -13.33 1.80 0.55
N GLU A 134 -13.88 2.84 1.15
CA GLU A 134 -13.78 2.99 2.59
C GLU A 134 -14.65 1.94 3.28
N VAL A 135 -14.06 1.28 4.26
CA VAL A 135 -14.70 0.29 5.13
C VAL A 135 -14.50 0.80 6.55
N PHE A 136 -15.56 0.76 7.34
CA PHE A 136 -15.50 1.11 8.75
C PHE A 136 -15.79 -0.13 9.57
N VAL A 137 -14.91 -0.46 10.51
CA VAL A 137 -15.05 -1.63 11.39
C VAL A 137 -14.96 -1.19 12.84
N THR A 138 -15.86 -1.72 13.66
CA THR A 138 -15.76 -1.64 15.12
C THR A 138 -15.60 -3.05 15.67
N ALA A 139 -14.46 -3.32 16.30
CA ALA A 139 -14.15 -4.56 16.99
C ALA A 139 -14.22 -4.35 18.51
N PHE A 140 -14.97 -5.22 19.19
CA PHE A 140 -15.06 -5.28 20.63
C PHE A 140 -14.15 -6.40 21.09
N VAL A 141 -13.17 -6.05 21.92
CA VAL A 141 -12.06 -6.92 22.31
C VAL A 141 -12.16 -7.23 23.79
N ARG A 142 -11.87 -8.48 24.12
CA ARG A 142 -11.73 -8.98 25.48
C ARG A 142 -10.48 -9.85 25.54
N GLN A 143 -9.52 -9.48 26.38
CA GLN A 143 -8.27 -10.20 26.57
C GLN A 143 -7.52 -10.43 25.24
N GLY A 144 -7.48 -9.41 24.38
CA GLY A 144 -6.80 -9.47 23.08
C GLY A 144 -7.55 -10.26 21.99
N VAL A 145 -8.76 -10.76 22.26
CA VAL A 145 -9.59 -11.50 21.30
C VAL A 145 -10.85 -10.73 20.95
N VAL A 146 -11.19 -10.70 19.66
CA VAL A 146 -12.39 -10.03 19.14
C VAL A 146 -13.63 -10.86 19.45
N VAL A 147 -14.44 -10.41 20.41
CA VAL A 147 -15.69 -11.11 20.78
C VAL A 147 -16.88 -10.66 19.91
N ARG A 148 -16.82 -9.47 19.32
CA ARG A 148 -17.84 -8.95 18.39
C ARG A 148 -17.20 -7.99 17.41
N ALA A 149 -17.62 -8.05 16.15
CA ALA A 149 -17.26 -7.05 15.14
C ALA A 149 -18.50 -6.56 14.39
N THR A 150 -18.51 -5.28 14.05
CA THR A 150 -19.43 -4.66 13.09
C THR A 150 -18.63 -4.03 11.97
N ALA A 151 -19.20 -4.03 10.77
CA ALA A 151 -18.51 -3.53 9.60
C ALA A 151 -19.50 -2.93 8.61
N SER A 152 -19.19 -1.76 8.07
CA SER A 152 -19.92 -1.14 6.97
C SER A 152 -18.96 -0.89 5.80
N ILE A 153 -19.50 -0.93 4.59
CA ILE A 153 -18.76 -0.57 3.38
C ILE A 153 -19.38 0.73 2.86
N GLY A 154 -18.59 1.79 2.87
CA GLY A 154 -18.95 3.11 2.41
C GLY A 154 -18.71 3.32 0.92
N SER A 155 -18.71 4.60 0.52
CA SER A 155 -18.18 5.04 -0.77
C SER A 155 -16.66 5.21 -0.68
N ARG A 156 -16.01 5.72 -1.74
CA ARG A 156 -14.56 5.98 -1.72
C ARG A 156 -14.10 7.09 -0.76
N TYR A 157 -15.04 7.92 -0.29
CA TYR A 157 -14.74 9.14 0.48
C TYR A 157 -15.64 9.30 1.71
N ARG A 158 -16.44 8.27 2.04
CA ARG A 158 -17.36 8.31 3.17
C ARG A 158 -17.72 6.91 3.65
N CYS A 159 -17.43 6.62 4.91
CA CYS A 159 -17.93 5.48 5.67
C CYS A 159 -18.47 5.93 7.04
N ARG A 160 -19.21 5.04 7.73
CA ARG A 160 -19.82 5.30 9.06
C ARG A 160 -19.90 4.00 9.87
N PRO A 161 -20.00 4.05 11.21
CA PRO A 161 -20.33 2.89 12.03
C PRO A 161 -21.52 2.09 11.47
N ALA A 162 -21.39 0.77 11.43
CA ALA A 162 -22.45 -0.11 10.94
C ALA A 162 -23.57 -0.33 11.98
N ASP A 163 -23.23 -0.22 13.26
CA ASP A 163 -24.15 -0.22 14.38
C ASP A 163 -24.23 1.15 15.04
N ASP A 164 -25.30 1.35 15.80
CA ASP A 164 -25.55 2.58 16.55
C ASP A 164 -24.50 2.73 17.67
N PRO A 165 -23.63 3.77 17.62
CA PRO A 165 -22.61 3.97 18.65
C PRO A 165 -23.18 4.21 20.05
N ALA A 166 -24.44 4.65 20.17
CA ALA A 166 -25.09 4.81 21.48
C ALA A 166 -25.21 3.49 22.24
N LYS A 167 -25.26 2.34 21.53
CA LYS A 167 -25.38 0.99 22.11
C LYS A 167 -24.04 0.34 22.44
N TRP A 168 -22.92 0.99 22.13
CA TRP A 168 -21.59 0.40 22.33
C TRP A 168 -21.25 0.21 23.81
N ARG A 169 -21.74 1.08 24.71
CA ARG A 169 -21.57 0.92 26.16
C ARG A 169 -22.22 -0.38 26.66
N ASP A 170 -23.47 -0.59 26.31
CA ASP A 170 -24.20 -1.82 26.66
C ASP A 170 -23.51 -3.07 26.10
N HIS A 171 -22.91 -2.96 24.91
CA HIS A 171 -22.12 -4.05 24.32
C HIS A 171 -20.83 -4.32 25.09
N LEU A 172 -20.10 -3.27 25.51
CA LEU A 172 -18.91 -3.40 26.33
C LEU A 172 -19.21 -4.14 27.64
N ASP A 173 -20.24 -3.68 28.35
CA ASP A 173 -20.57 -4.22 29.67
C ASP A 173 -21.09 -5.65 29.57
N ARG A 174 -22.04 -5.90 28.66
CA ARG A 174 -22.64 -7.23 28.47
C ARG A 174 -21.62 -8.27 28.02
N LEU A 175 -20.63 -7.88 27.21
CA LEU A 175 -19.62 -8.80 26.68
C LEU A 175 -18.36 -8.85 27.55
N GLY A 176 -18.25 -7.98 28.56
CA GLY A 176 -17.07 -7.89 29.43
C GLY A 176 -15.82 -7.44 28.68
N CYS A 177 -15.97 -6.53 27.73
CA CYS A 177 -14.87 -6.07 26.89
C CYS A 177 -13.98 -5.05 27.61
N ASP A 178 -12.68 -5.16 27.40
CA ASP A 178 -11.67 -4.23 27.92
C ASP A 178 -11.35 -3.13 26.89
N GLU A 179 -11.60 -3.36 25.61
CA GLU A 179 -11.23 -2.46 24.53
C GLU A 179 -12.27 -2.42 23.38
N ILE A 180 -12.43 -1.25 22.77
CA ILE A 180 -13.08 -1.06 21.46
C ILE A 180 -12.02 -0.56 20.49
N ARG A 181 -11.83 -1.28 19.39
CA ARG A 181 -10.99 -0.86 18.28
C ARG A 181 -11.84 -0.44 17.09
N GLN A 182 -11.71 0.81 16.68
CA GLN A 182 -12.33 1.36 15.50
C GLN A 182 -11.29 1.43 14.39
N TYR A 183 -11.56 0.81 13.25
CA TYR A 183 -10.71 0.87 12.07
C TYR A 183 -11.47 1.50 10.91
N HIS A 184 -10.79 2.33 10.14
CA HIS A 184 -11.18 2.64 8.78
C HIS A 184 -9.96 2.66 7.87
N ASN A 185 -10.18 2.73 6.56
CA ASN A 185 -9.09 2.81 5.60
C ASN A 185 -9.18 4.02 4.71
N HIS A 186 -8.02 4.46 4.23
CA HIS A 186 -7.92 5.45 3.18
C HIS A 186 -7.38 4.80 1.89
N PRO A 187 -8.26 4.41 0.94
CA PRO A 187 -7.86 3.62 -0.22
C PRO A 187 -7.04 4.39 -1.26
N VAL A 188 -6.88 5.72 -1.12
CA VAL A 188 -6.23 6.60 -2.10
C VAL A 188 -4.81 7.03 -1.72
N HIS A 189 -4.34 6.68 -0.53
CA HIS A 189 -3.04 7.11 -0.04
C HIS A 189 -1.99 6.02 -0.25
N GLU A 190 -0.97 6.32 -1.05
CA GLU A 190 0.17 5.43 -1.29
C GLU A 190 1.35 5.84 -0.38
N GLY A 191 1.60 5.06 0.67
CA GLY A 191 2.83 5.15 1.47
C GLY A 191 2.81 6.13 2.65
N GLY A 192 1.72 6.87 2.86
CA GLY A 192 1.56 7.74 4.03
C GLY A 192 0.15 8.30 4.18
N THR A 193 -0.34 8.39 5.41
CA THR A 193 -1.63 9.02 5.72
C THR A 193 -1.61 9.67 7.10
N ALA A 194 -2.59 10.53 7.35
CA ALA A 194 -2.84 11.16 8.64
C ALA A 194 -4.37 11.22 8.87
N PRO A 195 -4.83 11.28 10.14
CA PRO A 195 -6.24 11.46 10.42
C PRO A 195 -6.75 12.78 9.83
N SER A 196 -7.87 12.72 9.14
CA SER A 196 -8.58 13.89 8.66
C SER A 196 -9.30 14.61 9.80
N ALA A 197 -9.69 15.87 9.59
CA ALA A 197 -10.55 16.58 10.54
C ALA A 197 -11.88 15.86 10.80
N GLY A 198 -12.36 15.07 9.83
CA GLY A 198 -13.54 14.22 9.98
C GLY A 198 -13.28 13.06 10.94
N ASP A 199 -12.13 12.41 10.84
CA ASP A 199 -11.73 11.29 11.69
C ASP A 199 -11.61 11.73 13.15
N THR A 200 -10.91 12.85 13.39
CA THR A 200 -10.75 13.44 14.72
C THR A 200 -12.11 13.83 15.33
N ARG A 201 -13.00 14.42 14.52
CA ARG A 201 -14.36 14.78 14.97
C ARG A 201 -15.18 13.54 15.31
N SER A 202 -15.10 12.50 14.48
CA SER A 202 -15.81 11.23 14.70
C SER A 202 -15.32 10.55 15.98
N SER A 203 -13.99 10.42 16.17
CA SER A 203 -13.41 9.85 17.39
C SER A 203 -13.86 10.62 18.64
N ARG A 204 -13.85 11.96 18.59
CA ARG A 204 -14.35 12.80 19.69
C ARG A 204 -15.83 12.54 20.01
N GLN A 205 -16.68 12.41 18.98
CA GLN A 205 -18.10 12.11 19.18
C GLN A 205 -18.31 10.72 19.79
N LEU A 206 -17.56 9.72 19.32
CA LEU A 206 -17.62 8.36 19.87
C LEU A 206 -17.17 8.32 21.33
N LYS A 207 -16.08 9.00 21.69
CA LYS A 207 -15.66 9.14 23.10
C LYS A 207 -16.74 9.75 23.97
N LYS A 208 -17.41 10.81 23.51
CA LYS A 208 -18.53 11.42 24.24
C LYS A 208 -19.68 10.44 24.47
N LEU A 209 -20.05 9.66 23.47
CA LEU A 209 -21.11 8.64 23.59
C LEU A 209 -20.72 7.52 24.56
N LEU A 210 -19.46 7.11 24.58
CA LEU A 210 -18.95 6.09 25.48
C LEU A 210 -18.83 6.56 26.94
N GLY A 211 -18.77 7.88 27.18
CA GLY A 211 -18.77 8.46 28.53
C GLY A 211 -17.66 7.87 29.42
N PRO A 212 -17.98 7.21 30.55
CA PRO A 212 -16.97 6.56 31.41
C PRO A 212 -16.08 5.54 30.68
N HIS A 213 -16.60 4.89 29.64
CA HIS A 213 -15.86 3.90 28.85
C HIS A 213 -15.02 4.52 27.71
N SER A 214 -14.96 5.85 27.61
CA SER A 214 -14.24 6.53 26.52
C SER A 214 -12.76 6.17 26.44
N HIS A 215 -12.11 5.85 27.56
CA HIS A 215 -10.73 5.39 27.63
C HIS A 215 -10.49 4.02 26.97
N LYS A 216 -11.55 3.22 26.75
CA LYS A 216 -11.48 1.92 26.08
C LYS A 216 -11.47 2.05 24.55
N LEU A 217 -11.78 3.22 24.00
CA LEU A 217 -11.80 3.43 22.55
C LEU A 217 -10.40 3.72 22.00
N ARG A 218 -10.01 2.95 20.99
CA ARG A 218 -8.82 3.12 20.19
C ARG A 218 -9.24 3.28 18.73
N SER A 219 -8.72 4.29 18.04
CA SER A 219 -9.09 4.60 16.65
C SER A 219 -7.89 4.45 15.74
N PHE A 220 -8.08 3.77 14.60
CA PHE A 220 -7.01 3.34 13.72
C PHE A 220 -7.34 3.62 12.25
N ILE A 221 -6.30 3.93 11.48
CA ILE A 221 -6.36 4.03 10.03
C ILE A 221 -5.45 2.98 9.43
N VAL A 222 -6.02 2.15 8.55
CA VAL A 222 -5.27 1.21 7.72
C VAL A 222 -5.02 1.84 6.36
N PHE A 223 -3.76 1.85 5.94
CA PHE A 223 -3.36 2.34 4.62
C PHE A 223 -2.27 1.46 4.05
N TRP A 224 -2.02 1.61 2.75
CA TRP A 224 -1.09 0.76 2.02
C TRP A 224 -0.06 1.60 1.29
N ASN A 225 1.10 1.01 1.02
CA ASN A 225 1.93 1.48 -0.07
C ASN A 225 1.45 0.87 -1.39
N ARG A 226 2.09 1.27 -2.49
CA ARG A 226 1.74 0.84 -3.85
C ARG A 226 1.66 -0.69 -4.06
N PRO A 227 2.59 -1.52 -3.57
CA PRO A 227 2.48 -2.98 -3.72
C PRO A 227 1.39 -3.61 -2.85
N GLY A 228 0.91 -2.93 -1.81
CA GLY A 228 -0.12 -3.45 -0.91
C GLY A 228 0.41 -3.93 0.44
N GLU A 229 1.64 -3.58 0.82
CA GLU A 229 2.07 -3.67 2.22
C GLU A 229 1.31 -2.62 3.01
N TRP A 230 0.87 -2.97 4.22
CA TRP A 230 -0.01 -2.11 5.00
C TRP A 230 0.67 -1.57 6.25
N ARG A 231 0.18 -0.41 6.67
CA ARG A 231 0.50 0.23 7.94
C ARG A 231 -0.80 0.55 8.65
N VAL A 232 -0.74 0.50 9.97
CA VAL A 232 -1.81 0.93 10.86
C VAL A 232 -1.28 2.09 11.66
N ILE A 233 -1.93 3.24 11.57
CA ILE A 233 -1.71 4.34 12.50
C ILE A 233 -2.83 4.37 13.52
N GLU A 234 -2.48 4.67 14.76
CA GLU A 234 -3.43 5.00 15.80
C GLU A 234 -3.56 6.51 15.90
N TYR A 235 -4.75 7.01 16.22
CA TYR A 235 -4.98 8.44 16.39
C TYR A 235 -5.97 8.75 17.51
N ASP A 236 -5.86 9.97 18.06
CA ASP A 236 -6.71 10.47 19.13
C ASP A 236 -7.73 11.54 18.67
N ASP A 237 -8.56 11.98 19.60
CA ASP A 237 -9.61 12.98 19.38
C ASP A 237 -9.10 14.44 19.38
N ARG A 238 -7.78 14.62 19.50
CA ARG A 238 -7.04 15.88 19.40
C ARG A 238 -6.25 16.00 18.09
N GLY A 239 -6.18 14.92 17.30
CA GLY A 239 -5.46 14.86 16.03
C GLY A 239 -4.01 14.37 16.17
N GLY A 240 -3.58 14.00 17.38
CA GLY A 240 -2.33 13.26 17.58
C GLY A 240 -2.44 11.88 16.94
N HIS A 241 -1.37 11.42 16.30
CA HIS A 241 -1.30 10.09 15.70
C HIS A 241 0.12 9.54 15.77
N TRP A 242 0.24 8.22 15.75
CA TRP A 242 1.50 7.50 15.79
C TRP A 242 1.39 6.18 15.03
N ASP A 243 2.52 5.66 14.59
CA ASP A 243 2.58 4.33 13.97
C ASP A 243 2.24 3.27 15.02
N HIS A 244 1.20 2.48 14.74
CA HIS A 244 0.79 1.34 15.56
C HIS A 244 1.47 0.06 15.10
N PHE A 245 1.47 -0.16 13.78
CA PHE A 245 1.97 -1.36 13.16
C PHE A 245 2.40 -1.10 11.71
N GLU A 246 3.50 -1.73 11.30
CA GLU A 246 3.96 -1.76 9.90
C GLU A 246 4.18 -3.21 9.49
N PHE A 247 3.50 -3.62 8.42
CA PHE A 247 3.77 -4.89 7.77
C PHE A 247 4.85 -4.68 6.69
N ASP A 248 5.99 -5.34 6.84
CA ASP A 248 7.02 -5.47 5.82
C ASP A 248 7.06 -6.93 5.39
N ILE A 249 6.82 -7.21 4.11
CA ILE A 249 6.76 -8.60 3.61
C ILE A 249 8.11 -9.33 3.70
N ALA A 250 9.21 -8.60 3.93
CA ALA A 250 10.53 -9.18 4.15
C ALA A 250 10.77 -9.68 5.59
N HIS A 251 9.87 -9.38 6.54
CA HIS A 251 10.00 -9.70 7.97
C HIS A 251 8.80 -10.50 8.51
#